data_AF-A0A1H1SX91-F1
#
_entry.id   AF-A0A1H1SX91-F1
#
_cell.length_a   1.000
_cell.length_b   1.000
_cell.length_c   1.000
_cell.angle_alpha   90.00
_cell.angle_beta   90.00
_cell.angle_gamma   90.00
#
_symmetry.space_group_name_H-M   'P 1'
#
loop_
_entity.id
_entity.type
_entity.pdbx_description
1 polymer ?
#
loop_
_entity_poly.entity_id
_entity_poly.type
_entity_poly.pdbx_seq_one_letter_code
_entity_poly.pdbx_strand_id
1 'polypeptide(L)'
;MAVFSEHDRRPIDELCAQWRESSLVGDASLLHSDEFPDSWSESSLEELNTKFWGNLLEGEEGGGSFESKWELQLKDASAEIRVLAAECLLVYYLVTVSVGPARKLEMINKTIGPDSPDLHVSSDSKAYQALQSWIANPGQYYNTRQDIHVGYLMDLALRLKRKSPEERSALLHDNPWGFAEFAEAGERQSDAMRHIVCHLLYPDHFERIASNQHKELVLKAFGELDTSGPDASPDEKLYSIRQALMQRLPKWDESRRDYYSSDLQPIWRPATKSGDHEALNPAFALEFKKQIVFYGPPGTGKTYRAGKLAETLIRTAALRQWGVGDYFNEPKAVDQAVADHVTRLQMHPSYGYPEFMVGLRLDADGGTTHQLGALPRLVNRMRDERERLGDRALPHVLILDEINRTDLSTMFGEAFSAMERDKRDTELELFAEDDDGVPIRFMIPADLYIIGTMNEIDQSVEALDFALRRRFFWFATPYDEEDLFSIWEAQWHEQSVVLDWGKAAPQLEELAGSISKLNARIGDLSELGPEYELGAAVFGDLPYFLGRQWSNKRHGRASGKYLWDAKDQPLAPLRSLWALSIQPVLAQYLAGSDRRAEQLGELERLLLTRPTS
;
A
#
# COMPACT_ATOMS: atom_id res chain seq x y z
N MET A 1 3.63 -3.51 -2.89
CA MET A 1 3.42 -3.58 -1.42
C MET A 1 4.09 -4.80 -0.83
N ALA A 2 4.84 -4.72 0.29
CA ALA A 2 5.35 -5.93 0.96
C ALA A 2 4.22 -6.94 1.23
N VAL A 3 4.40 -8.16 0.74
CA VAL A 3 3.42 -9.24 0.73
C VAL A 3 3.95 -10.35 1.63
N PHE A 4 3.07 -10.91 2.46
CA PHE A 4 3.34 -12.20 3.10
C PHE A 4 3.55 -13.26 1.99
N SER A 5 4.66 -13.98 2.03
CA SER A 5 4.98 -15.01 1.03
C SER A 5 4.82 -16.40 1.66
N GLU A 6 3.94 -17.23 1.09
CA GLU A 6 3.84 -18.66 1.42
C GLU A 6 4.98 -19.49 0.80
N HIS A 7 5.84 -18.86 -0.01
CA HIS A 7 6.96 -19.56 -0.65
C HIS A 7 8.03 -19.95 0.35
N ASP A 8 8.61 -21.13 0.11
CA ASP A 8 9.71 -21.66 0.89
C ASP A 8 10.91 -20.70 0.85
N ARG A 9 11.28 -20.19 2.03
CA ARG A 9 12.41 -19.29 2.22
C ARG A 9 13.74 -20.04 2.31
N ARG A 10 13.73 -21.35 2.58
CA ARG A 10 14.95 -22.15 2.78
C ARG A 10 16.03 -21.93 1.72
N PRO A 11 15.72 -21.88 0.40
CA PRO A 11 16.76 -21.61 -0.59
C PRO A 11 17.44 -20.25 -0.44
N ILE A 12 16.68 -19.23 -0.01
CA ILE A 12 17.22 -17.89 0.27
C ILE A 12 18.10 -17.94 1.52
N ASP A 13 17.62 -18.56 2.60
CA ASP A 13 18.35 -18.65 3.86
C ASP A 13 19.67 -19.43 3.69
N GLU A 14 19.67 -20.52 2.93
CA GLU A 14 20.87 -21.29 2.61
C GLU A 14 21.89 -20.46 1.80
N LEU A 15 21.42 -19.66 0.84
CA LEU A 15 22.29 -18.77 0.06
C LEU A 15 22.83 -17.63 0.92
N CYS A 16 22.00 -17.03 1.78
CA CYS A 16 22.42 -15.97 2.70
C CYS A 16 23.42 -16.47 3.74
N ALA A 17 23.26 -17.71 4.24
CA ALA A 17 24.25 -18.35 5.08
C ALA A 17 25.59 -18.52 4.33
N GLN A 18 25.57 -19.02 3.10
CA GLN A 18 26.78 -19.12 2.27
C GLN A 18 27.43 -17.75 2.02
N TRP A 19 26.62 -16.73 1.74
CA TRP A 19 27.10 -15.36 1.55
C TRP A 19 27.77 -14.83 2.81
N ARG A 20 27.18 -15.05 3.98
CA ARG A 20 27.77 -14.65 5.27
C ARG A 20 29.12 -15.32 5.50
N GLU A 21 29.19 -16.65 5.39
CA GLU A 21 30.39 -17.41 5.73
C GLU A 21 31.50 -17.26 4.69
N SER A 22 31.19 -17.56 3.42
CA SER A 22 32.21 -17.66 2.36
C SER A 22 32.65 -16.30 1.84
N SER A 23 31.72 -15.32 1.79
CA SER A 23 31.93 -14.07 1.05
C SER A 23 32.05 -12.83 1.94
N LEU A 24 31.31 -12.73 3.05
CA LEU A 24 31.43 -11.59 3.96
C LEU A 24 32.53 -11.81 5.00
N VAL A 25 32.49 -12.95 5.71
CA VAL A 25 33.54 -13.37 6.64
C VAL A 25 34.79 -13.78 5.86
N GLY A 26 34.70 -14.79 4.98
CA GLY A 26 35.73 -15.12 3.98
C GLY A 26 35.71 -14.16 2.80
N ASP A 27 36.54 -14.38 1.77
CA ASP A 27 36.65 -13.49 0.60
C ASP A 27 36.21 -14.14 -0.73
N ALA A 28 35.59 -15.33 -0.67
CA ALA A 28 35.26 -16.12 -1.85
C ALA A 28 33.97 -15.68 -2.55
N SER A 29 33.91 -15.91 -3.85
CA SER A 29 32.71 -15.75 -4.67
C SER A 29 31.54 -16.58 -4.14
N LEU A 30 30.35 -15.98 -4.17
CA LEU A 30 29.10 -16.62 -3.81
C LEU A 30 28.61 -17.61 -4.89
N LEU A 31 28.90 -17.32 -6.16
CA LEU A 31 28.51 -18.14 -7.31
C LEU A 31 29.58 -19.16 -7.71
N HIS A 32 30.86 -18.78 -7.67
CA HIS A 32 31.99 -19.49 -8.26
C HIS A 32 33.21 -19.47 -7.33
N SER A 33 33.06 -20.05 -6.14
CA SER A 33 34.09 -20.00 -5.08
C SER A 33 35.41 -20.65 -5.46
N ASP A 34 35.39 -21.65 -6.36
CA ASP A 34 36.57 -22.39 -6.79
C ASP A 34 37.37 -21.59 -7.84
N GLU A 35 36.68 -20.94 -8.77
CA GLU A 35 37.30 -20.07 -9.77
C GLU A 35 37.77 -18.73 -9.20
N PHE A 36 37.02 -18.16 -8.24
CA PHE A 36 37.28 -16.85 -7.67
C PHE A 36 37.26 -16.87 -6.12
N PRO A 37 38.33 -17.36 -5.48
CA PRO A 37 38.41 -17.49 -4.02
C PRO A 37 38.59 -16.16 -3.27
N ASP A 38 38.91 -15.08 -3.97
CA ASP A 38 39.19 -13.74 -3.40
C ASP A 38 38.31 -12.62 -3.99
N SER A 39 37.22 -12.95 -4.69
CA SER A 39 36.39 -11.94 -5.38
C SER A 39 35.71 -10.94 -4.46
N TRP A 40 35.41 -11.33 -3.21
CA TRP A 40 34.85 -10.44 -2.19
C TRP A 40 35.94 -9.75 -1.35
N SER A 41 37.21 -9.82 -1.75
CA SER A 41 38.30 -9.10 -1.07
C SER A 41 38.08 -7.58 -1.08
N GLU A 42 38.77 -6.88 -0.16
CA GLU A 42 38.76 -5.42 -0.11
C GLU A 42 39.13 -4.80 -1.48
N SER A 43 40.19 -5.30 -2.13
CA SER A 43 40.65 -4.78 -3.42
C SER A 43 39.61 -4.93 -4.53
N SER A 44 38.94 -6.07 -4.62
CA SER A 44 37.95 -6.32 -5.67
C SER A 44 36.69 -5.48 -5.46
N LEU A 45 36.26 -5.29 -4.21
CA LEU A 45 35.17 -4.37 -3.86
C LEU A 45 35.54 -2.90 -4.11
N GLU A 46 36.78 -2.48 -3.85
CA GLU A 46 37.25 -1.13 -4.17
C GLU A 46 37.30 -0.86 -5.68
N GLU A 47 37.76 -1.83 -6.47
CA GLU A 47 37.74 -1.74 -7.93
C GLU A 47 36.31 -1.61 -8.46
N LEU A 48 35.40 -2.49 -8.01
CA LEU A 48 34.01 -2.47 -8.41
C LEU A 48 33.32 -1.17 -8.02
N ASN A 49 33.54 -0.71 -6.78
CA ASN A 49 32.99 0.55 -6.31
C ASN A 49 33.53 1.75 -7.11
N THR A 50 34.81 1.72 -7.51
CA THR A 50 35.41 2.76 -8.35
C THR A 50 34.80 2.77 -9.76
N LYS A 51 34.61 1.59 -10.38
CA LYS A 51 34.01 1.50 -11.73
C LYS A 51 32.54 1.93 -11.74
N PHE A 52 31.76 1.46 -10.77
CA PHE A 52 30.33 1.73 -10.73
C PHE A 52 30.01 3.12 -10.17
N TRP A 53 30.56 3.48 -9.01
CA TRP A 53 30.21 4.73 -8.34
C TRP A 53 31.16 5.88 -8.67
N GLY A 54 32.46 5.60 -8.79
CA GLY A 54 33.45 6.61 -9.19
C GLY A 54 33.17 7.19 -10.59
N ASN A 55 32.36 6.51 -11.40
CA ASN A 55 31.88 6.95 -12.70
C ASN A 55 30.35 6.90 -12.81
N LEU A 56 29.62 7.39 -11.80
CA LEU A 56 28.16 7.39 -11.81
C LEU A 56 27.60 8.19 -13.01
N LEU A 57 26.73 7.57 -13.79
CA LEU A 57 26.08 8.20 -14.95
C LEU A 57 24.68 8.73 -14.55
N GLU A 58 24.47 10.04 -14.63
CA GLU A 58 23.21 10.69 -14.27
C GLU A 58 22.34 11.04 -15.49
N GLY A 59 21.03 11.12 -15.30
CA GLY A 59 20.09 11.49 -16.38
C GLY A 59 20.11 10.54 -17.58
N GLU A 60 20.12 11.09 -18.79
CA GLU A 60 20.14 10.34 -20.06
C GLU A 60 21.53 9.80 -20.45
N GLU A 61 22.59 10.20 -19.75
CA GLU A 61 23.93 9.67 -20.02
C GLU A 61 23.97 8.16 -19.80
N GLY A 62 24.48 7.41 -20.78
CA GLY A 62 24.50 5.95 -20.72
C GLY A 62 23.14 5.28 -21.01
N GLY A 63 22.20 5.95 -21.69
CA GLY A 63 20.97 5.32 -22.20
C GLY A 63 19.76 5.41 -21.27
N GLY A 64 19.83 6.23 -20.22
CA GLY A 64 18.68 6.59 -19.36
C GLY A 64 18.19 5.52 -18.37
N SER A 65 18.50 4.24 -18.58
CA SER A 65 18.13 3.14 -17.68
C SER A 65 19.27 2.70 -16.77
N PHE A 66 18.95 2.12 -15.60
CA PHE A 66 19.96 1.51 -14.72
C PHE A 66 20.78 0.44 -15.45
N GLU A 67 20.11 -0.45 -16.20
CA GLU A 67 20.76 -1.54 -16.94
C GLU A 67 21.79 -1.03 -17.96
N SER A 68 21.43 -0.03 -18.77
CA SER A 68 22.32 0.53 -19.78
C SER A 68 23.55 1.21 -19.15
N LYS A 69 23.36 1.91 -18.04
CA LYS A 69 24.45 2.55 -17.28
C LYS A 69 25.37 1.51 -16.65
N TRP A 70 24.76 0.51 -15.98
CA TRP A 70 25.44 -0.61 -15.34
C TRP A 70 26.36 -1.36 -16.30
N GLU A 71 25.88 -1.67 -17.51
CA GLU A 71 26.68 -2.31 -18.55
C GLU A 71 27.83 -1.43 -19.03
N LEU A 72 27.58 -0.14 -19.26
CA LEU A 72 28.60 0.79 -19.74
C LEU A 72 29.73 0.94 -18.71
N GLN A 73 29.38 1.01 -17.43
CA GLN A 73 30.33 1.15 -16.32
C GLN A 73 31.18 -0.12 -16.10
N LEU A 74 30.64 -1.30 -16.41
CA LEU A 74 31.32 -2.59 -16.24
C LEU A 74 31.98 -3.11 -17.53
N LYS A 75 31.91 -2.37 -18.64
CA LYS A 75 32.40 -2.81 -19.96
C LYS A 75 33.86 -3.28 -19.93
N ASP A 76 34.71 -2.55 -19.23
CA ASP A 76 36.16 -2.83 -19.14
C ASP A 76 36.52 -3.49 -17.79
N ALA A 77 35.56 -4.14 -17.13
CA ALA A 77 35.80 -4.91 -15.91
C ALA A 77 36.28 -6.34 -16.23
N SER A 78 37.10 -6.92 -15.35
CA SER A 78 37.51 -8.32 -15.47
C SER A 78 36.31 -9.26 -15.27
N ALA A 79 36.45 -10.54 -15.63
CA ALA A 79 35.42 -11.54 -15.37
C ALA A 79 35.09 -11.66 -13.87
N GLU A 80 36.12 -11.62 -13.01
CA GLU A 80 35.98 -11.65 -11.55
C GLU A 80 35.14 -10.47 -11.03
N ILE A 81 35.43 -9.24 -11.47
CA ILE A 81 34.69 -8.04 -11.05
C ILE A 81 33.25 -8.06 -11.58
N ARG A 82 33.03 -8.58 -12.79
CA ARG A 82 31.67 -8.77 -13.33
C ARG A 82 30.87 -9.81 -12.54
N VAL A 83 31.50 -10.89 -12.07
CA VAL A 83 30.88 -11.88 -11.18
C VAL A 83 30.53 -11.24 -9.83
N LEU A 84 31.46 -10.50 -9.21
CA LEU A 84 31.19 -9.77 -7.96
C LEU A 84 30.01 -8.77 -8.11
N ALA A 85 29.96 -8.07 -9.23
CA ALA A 85 28.86 -7.16 -9.56
C ALA A 85 27.52 -7.91 -9.70
N ALA A 86 27.54 -9.07 -10.37
CA ALA A 86 26.37 -9.93 -10.53
C ALA A 86 25.90 -10.51 -9.19
N GLU A 87 26.81 -10.79 -8.25
CA GLU A 87 26.49 -11.23 -6.89
C GLU A 87 25.86 -10.13 -6.04
N CYS A 88 26.29 -8.87 -6.19
CA CYS A 88 25.62 -7.73 -5.56
C CYS A 88 24.17 -7.59 -6.07
N LEU A 89 23.94 -7.78 -7.38
CA LEU A 89 22.59 -7.82 -7.95
C LEU A 89 21.79 -9.02 -7.48
N LEU A 90 22.41 -10.20 -7.36
CA LEU A 90 21.78 -11.40 -6.82
C LEU A 90 21.19 -11.10 -5.43
N VAL A 91 21.99 -10.55 -4.50
CA VAL A 91 21.53 -10.18 -3.15
C VAL A 91 20.40 -9.16 -3.19
N TYR A 92 20.53 -8.11 -4.02
CA TYR A 92 19.47 -7.13 -4.24
C TYR A 92 18.14 -7.77 -4.70
N TYR A 93 18.21 -8.78 -5.58
CA TYR A 93 17.03 -9.44 -6.13
C TYR A 93 16.38 -10.48 -5.21
N LEU A 94 17.02 -10.89 -4.11
CA LEU A 94 16.43 -11.86 -3.16
C LEU A 94 15.16 -11.34 -2.48
N VAL A 95 15.01 -10.02 -2.36
CA VAL A 95 13.85 -9.42 -1.71
C VAL A 95 12.72 -9.07 -2.67
N THR A 96 12.97 -8.90 -3.98
CA THR A 96 12.00 -8.26 -4.88
C THR A 96 10.96 -9.23 -5.45
N VAL A 97 9.67 -8.92 -5.31
CA VAL A 97 8.57 -9.65 -6.00
C VAL A 97 8.19 -9.04 -7.35
N SER A 98 8.46 -7.74 -7.53
CA SER A 98 8.08 -6.96 -8.72
C SER A 98 8.81 -7.37 -9.99
N VAL A 99 9.95 -8.06 -9.85
CA VAL A 99 10.75 -8.56 -10.97
C VAL A 99 10.65 -10.07 -10.98
N GLY A 100 10.17 -10.66 -12.08
CA GLY A 100 10.03 -12.12 -12.19
C GLY A 100 11.38 -12.85 -12.24
N PRO A 101 11.45 -14.13 -11.81
CA PRO A 101 12.70 -14.90 -11.75
C PRO A 101 13.52 -14.92 -13.05
N ALA A 102 12.85 -15.03 -14.20
CA ALA A 102 13.51 -15.01 -15.51
C ALA A 102 14.25 -13.69 -15.77
N ARG A 103 13.63 -12.55 -15.41
CA ARG A 103 14.23 -11.22 -15.58
C ARG A 103 15.36 -10.99 -14.58
N LYS A 104 15.24 -11.48 -13.34
CA LYS A 104 16.35 -11.45 -12.36
C LYS A 104 17.58 -12.19 -12.90
N LEU A 105 17.39 -13.41 -13.40
CA LEU A 105 18.46 -14.23 -13.97
C LEU A 105 19.07 -13.61 -15.22
N GLU A 106 18.24 -13.04 -16.11
CA GLU A 106 18.72 -12.31 -17.29
C GLU A 106 19.65 -11.18 -16.87
N MET A 107 19.25 -10.33 -15.92
CA MET A 107 20.06 -9.21 -15.44
C MET A 107 21.40 -9.66 -14.83
N ILE A 108 21.39 -10.73 -14.04
CA ILE A 108 22.59 -11.29 -13.41
C ILE A 108 23.53 -11.86 -14.48
N ASN A 109 23.03 -12.67 -15.40
CA ASN A 109 23.84 -13.27 -16.46
C ASN A 109 24.33 -12.24 -17.48
N LYS A 110 23.54 -11.20 -17.76
CA LYS A 110 23.95 -10.07 -18.61
C LYS A 110 25.09 -9.27 -17.97
N THR A 111 25.07 -9.13 -16.64
CA THR A 111 26.16 -8.50 -15.88
C THR A 111 27.47 -9.29 -15.98
N ILE A 112 27.41 -10.62 -15.92
CA ILE A 112 28.57 -11.50 -16.13
C ILE A 112 29.11 -11.35 -17.56
N GLY A 113 28.19 -11.21 -18.52
CA GLY A 113 28.49 -10.91 -19.91
C GLY A 113 28.47 -12.15 -20.82
N PRO A 114 28.32 -11.95 -22.14
CA PRO A 114 28.18 -13.05 -23.11
C PRO A 114 29.50 -13.81 -23.34
N ASP A 115 30.64 -13.19 -23.02
CA ASP A 115 31.97 -13.78 -23.25
C ASP A 115 32.38 -14.79 -22.16
N SER A 116 31.51 -15.03 -21.16
CA SER A 116 31.76 -15.95 -20.05
C SER A 116 30.51 -16.78 -19.70
N PRO A 117 29.96 -17.56 -20.66
CA PRO A 117 28.74 -18.32 -20.46
C PRO A 117 28.88 -19.42 -19.39
N ASP A 118 30.08 -19.96 -19.21
CA ASP A 118 30.38 -20.97 -18.19
C ASP A 118 30.25 -20.41 -16.76
N LEU A 119 30.30 -19.08 -16.61
CA LEU A 119 30.09 -18.39 -15.33
C LEU A 119 28.63 -17.99 -15.11
N HIS A 120 27.71 -18.27 -16.03
CA HIS A 120 26.29 -17.94 -15.85
C HIS A 120 25.66 -18.80 -14.74
N VAL A 121 24.64 -18.25 -14.08
CA VAL A 121 23.93 -18.96 -13.01
C VAL A 121 23.25 -20.21 -13.56
N SER A 122 23.76 -21.38 -13.17
CA SER A 122 23.21 -22.67 -13.58
C SER A 122 21.87 -22.95 -12.91
N SER A 123 20.98 -23.67 -13.61
CA SER A 123 19.62 -23.97 -13.14
C SER A 123 19.53 -24.90 -11.93
N ASP A 124 20.60 -25.62 -11.63
CA ASP A 124 20.75 -26.48 -10.46
C ASP A 124 21.41 -25.76 -9.25
N SER A 125 21.91 -24.54 -9.45
CA SER A 125 22.60 -23.77 -8.39
C SER A 125 21.65 -23.30 -7.29
N LYS A 126 22.19 -23.10 -6.08
CA LYS A 126 21.46 -22.49 -4.95
C LYS A 126 20.98 -21.08 -5.29
N ALA A 127 21.79 -20.31 -6.02
CA ALA A 127 21.41 -18.98 -6.47
C ALA A 127 20.17 -18.99 -7.37
N TYR A 128 20.11 -19.94 -8.32
CA TYR A 128 18.93 -20.11 -9.16
C TYR A 128 17.68 -20.45 -8.34
N GLN A 129 17.79 -21.37 -7.39
CA GLN A 129 16.69 -21.78 -6.50
C GLN A 129 16.21 -20.62 -5.63
N ALA A 130 17.13 -19.85 -5.05
CA ALA A 130 16.82 -18.67 -4.25
C ALA A 130 16.07 -17.60 -5.07
N LEU A 131 16.46 -17.37 -6.32
CA LEU A 131 15.81 -16.43 -7.23
C LEU A 131 14.40 -16.85 -7.66
N GLN A 132 14.02 -18.12 -7.50
CA GLN A 132 12.64 -18.57 -7.70
C GLN A 132 11.71 -18.15 -6.55
N SER A 133 12.25 -17.66 -5.44
CA SER A 133 11.53 -17.20 -4.26
C SER A 133 11.74 -15.69 -4.05
N TRP A 134 11.08 -15.13 -3.05
CA TRP A 134 11.21 -13.73 -2.64
C TRP A 134 10.68 -13.53 -1.22
N ILE A 135 11.17 -12.49 -0.56
CA ILE A 135 10.87 -12.23 0.85
C ILE A 135 9.82 -11.13 1.03
N ALA A 136 9.84 -10.08 0.21
CA ALA A 136 8.95 -8.93 0.38
C ALA A 136 8.71 -8.19 -0.95
N ASN A 137 8.16 -6.98 -0.85
CA ASN A 137 8.09 -6.03 -1.95
C ASN A 137 8.44 -4.67 -1.35
N PRO A 138 9.66 -4.20 -1.60
CA PRO A 138 10.22 -3.07 -0.89
C PRO A 138 9.66 -1.71 -1.34
N GLY A 139 8.83 -1.68 -2.40
CA GLY A 139 8.16 -0.48 -2.90
C GLY A 139 8.81 0.11 -4.15
N GLN A 140 8.13 1.09 -4.75
CA GLN A 140 8.50 1.79 -5.99
C GLN A 140 9.93 2.33 -5.94
N TYR A 141 10.26 3.14 -4.92
CA TYR A 141 11.59 3.74 -4.77
C TYR A 141 12.71 2.69 -4.79
N TYR A 142 12.51 1.57 -4.10
CA TYR A 142 13.49 0.50 -4.09
C TYR A 142 13.72 -0.11 -5.46
N ASN A 143 12.62 -0.33 -6.20
CA ASN A 143 12.67 -0.95 -7.52
C ASN A 143 13.26 0.00 -8.59
N THR A 144 13.07 1.31 -8.46
CA THR A 144 13.52 2.30 -9.44
C THR A 144 14.91 2.84 -9.16
N ARG A 145 15.37 2.86 -7.90
CA ARG A 145 16.69 3.36 -7.48
C ARG A 145 17.68 2.25 -7.15
N GLN A 146 17.81 1.29 -8.07
CA GLN A 146 18.74 0.16 -7.94
C GLN A 146 20.18 0.62 -7.68
N ASP A 147 20.57 1.76 -8.26
CA ASP A 147 21.86 2.43 -8.08
C ASP A 147 22.18 2.68 -6.60
N ILE A 148 21.21 3.20 -5.84
CA ILE A 148 21.36 3.50 -4.41
C ILE A 148 21.49 2.21 -3.60
N HIS A 149 20.64 1.21 -3.86
CA HIS A 149 20.58 0.00 -3.05
C HIS A 149 21.77 -0.92 -3.27
N VAL A 150 22.17 -1.11 -4.53
CA VAL A 150 23.38 -1.87 -4.88
C VAL A 150 24.63 -1.11 -4.42
N GLY A 151 24.65 0.22 -4.57
CA GLY A 151 25.74 1.05 -4.07
C GLY A 151 25.90 0.97 -2.54
N TYR A 152 24.79 0.91 -1.80
CA TYR A 152 24.81 0.69 -0.34
C TYR A 152 25.38 -0.69 0.02
N LEU A 153 24.98 -1.76 -0.71
CA LEU A 153 25.51 -3.10 -0.48
C LEU A 153 27.03 -3.18 -0.66
N MET A 154 27.56 -2.54 -1.70
CA MET A 154 29.01 -2.46 -1.94
C MET A 154 29.72 -1.71 -0.82
N ASP A 155 29.18 -0.58 -0.37
CA ASP A 155 29.74 0.20 0.74
C ASP A 155 29.76 -0.59 2.05
N LEU A 156 28.65 -1.26 2.37
CA LEU A 156 28.55 -2.13 3.55
C LEU A 156 29.59 -3.25 3.52
N ALA A 157 29.70 -3.94 2.39
CA ALA A 157 30.68 -5.01 2.20
C ALA A 157 32.11 -4.48 2.35
N LEU A 158 32.44 -3.36 1.71
CA LEU A 158 33.77 -2.76 1.78
C LEU A 158 34.13 -2.33 3.21
N ARG A 159 33.20 -1.72 3.95
CA ARG A 159 33.41 -1.39 5.37
C ARG A 159 33.62 -2.62 6.24
N LEU A 160 32.95 -3.74 5.93
CA LEU A 160 33.22 -5.01 6.60
C LEU A 160 34.65 -5.48 6.29
N LYS A 161 35.08 -5.46 5.03
CA LYS A 161 36.42 -5.93 4.64
C LYS A 161 37.59 -5.14 5.22
N ARG A 162 37.36 -3.87 5.56
CA ARG A 162 38.32 -3.03 6.30
C ARG A 162 38.54 -3.44 7.76
N LYS A 163 37.68 -4.31 8.31
CA LYS A 163 37.85 -4.89 9.64
C LYS A 163 38.72 -6.13 9.59
N SER A 164 39.36 -6.47 10.71
CA SER A 164 40.09 -7.73 10.80
C SER A 164 39.14 -8.93 10.60
N PRO A 165 39.64 -10.09 10.14
CA PRO A 165 38.81 -11.30 10.01
C PRO A 165 38.08 -11.67 11.31
N GLU A 166 38.73 -11.50 12.46
CA GLU A 166 38.15 -11.78 13.78
C GLU A 166 37.03 -10.80 14.13
N GLU A 167 37.23 -9.50 13.86
CA GLU A 167 36.20 -8.47 14.06
C GLU A 167 34.99 -8.68 13.14
N ARG A 168 35.24 -9.05 11.87
CA ARG A 168 34.18 -9.40 10.90
C ARG A 168 33.37 -10.59 11.39
N SER A 169 34.04 -11.66 11.80
CA SER A 169 33.41 -12.88 12.30
C SER A 169 32.57 -12.58 13.56
N ALA A 170 33.14 -11.90 14.55
CA ALA A 170 32.42 -11.54 15.78
C ALA A 170 31.16 -10.68 15.48
N LEU A 171 31.26 -9.73 14.55
CA LEU A 171 30.14 -8.89 14.15
C LEU A 171 29.03 -9.67 13.42
N LEU A 172 29.39 -10.66 12.59
CA LEU A 172 28.45 -11.40 11.74
C LEU A 172 27.83 -12.64 12.41
N HIS A 173 28.42 -13.17 13.48
CA HIS A 173 27.91 -14.36 14.17
C HIS A 173 27.22 -14.06 15.50
N ASP A 174 27.84 -13.22 16.33
CA ASP A 174 27.51 -13.17 17.76
C ASP A 174 26.66 -11.95 18.13
N ASN A 175 26.53 -10.97 17.22
CA ASN A 175 25.92 -9.68 17.54
C ASN A 175 25.01 -9.12 16.43
N PRO A 176 23.79 -9.67 16.22
CA PRO A 176 22.84 -9.16 15.23
C PRO A 176 22.50 -7.68 15.40
N TRP A 177 22.34 -7.22 16.66
CA TRP A 177 22.04 -5.82 16.97
C TRP A 177 23.22 -4.89 16.66
N GLY A 178 24.45 -5.29 17.02
CA GLY A 178 25.65 -4.55 16.66
C GLY A 178 25.92 -4.54 15.15
N PHE A 179 25.53 -5.60 14.43
CA PHE A 179 25.53 -5.56 12.97
C PHE A 179 24.55 -4.52 12.43
N ALA A 180 23.34 -4.40 12.99
CA ALA A 180 22.38 -3.39 12.57
C ALA A 180 22.89 -1.96 12.81
N GLU A 181 23.51 -1.69 13.96
CA GLU A 181 24.19 -0.41 14.25
C GLU A 181 25.33 -0.14 13.25
N PHE A 182 26.14 -1.15 12.96
CA PHE A 182 27.20 -1.04 11.96
C PHE A 182 26.67 -0.80 10.54
N ALA A 183 25.53 -1.41 10.20
CA ALA A 183 24.89 -1.26 8.90
C ALA A 183 24.37 0.18 8.72
N GLU A 184 23.87 0.81 9.79
CA GLU A 184 23.46 2.21 9.82
C GLU A 184 24.64 3.19 9.67
N ALA A 185 25.80 2.83 10.19
CA ALA A 185 27.02 3.63 10.13
C ALA A 185 27.69 3.57 8.74
N GLY A 186 27.34 4.47 7.83
CA GLY A 186 27.96 4.58 6.51
C GLY A 186 27.77 5.94 5.85
N GLU A 187 28.62 6.26 4.87
CA GLU A 187 28.45 7.48 4.04
C GLU A 187 27.26 7.33 3.09
N ARG A 188 26.97 6.09 2.65
CA ARG A 188 25.82 5.78 1.80
C ARG A 188 24.63 5.37 2.65
N GLN A 189 23.51 6.04 2.42
CA GLN A 189 22.30 5.86 3.20
C GLN A 189 21.22 5.18 2.35
N SER A 190 20.74 4.04 2.85
CA SER A 190 19.63 3.32 2.26
C SER A 190 18.89 2.53 3.33
N ASP A 191 17.92 3.17 3.98
CA ASP A 191 17.12 2.53 5.03
C ASP A 191 16.52 1.20 4.56
N ALA A 192 15.93 1.21 3.37
CA ALA A 192 15.31 0.02 2.80
C ALA A 192 16.30 -1.13 2.63
N MET A 193 17.48 -0.88 2.05
CA MET A 193 18.48 -1.93 1.88
C MET A 193 19.08 -2.35 3.22
N ARG A 194 19.31 -1.42 4.15
CA ARG A 194 19.77 -1.71 5.52
C ARG A 194 18.85 -2.71 6.20
N HIS A 195 17.56 -2.42 6.24
CA HIS A 195 16.55 -3.29 6.84
C HIS A 195 16.53 -4.67 6.18
N ILE A 196 16.60 -4.70 4.85
CA ILE A 196 16.59 -5.93 4.07
C ILE A 196 17.82 -6.78 4.37
N VAL A 197 19.03 -6.21 4.40
CA VAL A 197 20.25 -6.97 4.71
C VAL A 197 20.21 -7.53 6.12
N CYS A 198 19.79 -6.73 7.11
CA CYS A 198 19.64 -7.21 8.49
C CYS A 198 18.69 -8.41 8.54
N HIS A 199 17.57 -8.35 7.81
CA HIS A 199 16.60 -9.42 7.73
C HIS A 199 17.05 -10.64 6.90
N LEU A 200 17.86 -10.45 5.84
CA LEU A 200 18.44 -11.54 5.06
C LEU A 200 19.43 -12.35 5.90
N LEU A 201 20.26 -11.67 6.70
CA LEU A 201 21.30 -12.31 7.51
C LEU A 201 20.77 -12.84 8.86
N TYR A 202 19.76 -12.19 9.44
CA TYR A 202 19.18 -12.58 10.73
C TYR A 202 17.64 -12.49 10.71
N PRO A 203 16.95 -13.37 9.96
CA PRO A 203 15.48 -13.38 9.88
C PRO A 203 14.78 -13.56 11.24
N ASP A 204 15.45 -14.24 12.18
CA ASP A 204 14.93 -14.51 13.52
C ASP A 204 15.01 -13.30 14.46
N HIS A 205 15.69 -12.21 14.05
CA HIS A 205 15.85 -10.99 14.86
C HIS A 205 15.20 -9.77 14.21
N PHE A 206 15.33 -9.64 12.88
CA PHE A 206 14.79 -8.49 12.15
C PHE A 206 13.56 -8.88 11.34
N GLU A 207 12.61 -7.96 11.24
CA GLU A 207 11.41 -8.15 10.43
C GLU A 207 11.65 -7.87 8.96
N ARG A 208 10.85 -8.49 8.08
CA ARG A 208 10.87 -8.26 6.63
C ARG A 208 10.26 -6.91 6.20
N ILE A 209 10.57 -5.85 6.93
CA ILE A 209 10.00 -4.51 6.76
C ILE A 209 11.08 -3.58 6.19
N ALA A 210 11.00 -3.28 4.90
CA ALA A 210 11.90 -2.34 4.23
C ALA A 210 11.57 -0.85 4.48
N SER A 211 10.39 -0.53 5.03
CA SER A 211 9.94 0.86 5.20
C SER A 211 9.97 1.29 6.67
N ASN A 212 10.66 2.39 6.98
CA ASN A 212 10.61 3.03 8.30
C ASN A 212 9.17 3.34 8.72
N GLN A 213 8.38 3.89 7.80
CA GLN A 213 6.97 4.22 8.05
C GLN A 213 6.17 2.97 8.45
N HIS A 214 6.40 1.82 7.82
CA HIS A 214 5.72 0.59 8.23
C HIS A 214 6.16 0.15 9.63
N LYS A 215 7.45 0.26 9.97
CA LYS A 215 7.93 -0.03 11.32
C LYS A 215 7.21 0.84 12.36
N GLU A 216 7.12 2.15 12.13
CA GLU A 216 6.41 3.09 13.00
C GLU A 216 4.92 2.75 13.16
N LEU A 217 4.25 2.39 12.07
CA LEU A 217 2.84 2.01 12.11
C LEU A 217 2.62 0.73 12.93
N VAL A 218 3.48 -0.28 12.77
CA VAL A 218 3.45 -1.50 13.59
C VAL A 218 3.69 -1.17 15.07
N LEU A 219 4.74 -0.40 15.38
CA LEU A 219 5.06 0.00 16.75
C LEU A 219 3.92 0.78 17.41
N LYS A 220 3.18 1.60 16.66
CA LYS A 220 2.01 2.30 17.19
C LYS A 220 0.83 1.37 17.45
N ALA A 221 0.59 0.43 16.55
CA ALA A 221 -0.56 -0.47 16.67
C ALA A 221 -0.37 -1.47 17.82
N PHE A 222 0.86 -1.98 17.98
CA PHE A 222 1.17 -3.05 18.92
C PHE A 222 2.11 -2.64 20.06
N GLY A 223 2.42 -1.36 20.22
CA GLY A 223 3.41 -0.88 21.20
C GLY A 223 3.10 -1.22 22.65
N GLU A 224 1.83 -1.47 23.01
CA GLU A 224 1.45 -1.96 24.34
C GLU A 224 1.94 -3.39 24.62
N LEU A 225 2.36 -4.12 23.58
CA LEU A 225 2.95 -5.45 23.68
C LEU A 225 4.47 -5.40 23.81
N ASP A 226 5.08 -4.23 23.60
CA ASP A 226 6.51 -4.05 23.74
C ASP A 226 6.91 -4.21 25.21
N THR A 227 7.88 -5.09 25.44
CA THR A 227 8.46 -5.35 26.76
C THR A 227 9.93 -4.96 26.83
N SER A 228 10.45 -4.29 25.79
CA SER A 228 11.81 -3.79 25.74
C SER A 228 12.01 -2.52 26.58
N GLY A 229 13.27 -2.14 26.78
CA GLY A 229 13.62 -0.93 27.53
C GLY A 229 13.30 0.37 26.78
N PRO A 230 13.22 1.53 27.47
CA PRO A 230 12.89 2.80 26.84
C PRO A 230 13.87 3.19 25.72
N ASP A 231 15.15 2.83 25.86
CA ASP A 231 16.23 3.15 24.92
C ASP A 231 16.37 2.13 23.78
N ALA A 232 15.48 1.12 23.70
CA ALA A 232 15.53 0.10 22.65
C ALA A 232 15.26 0.70 21.27
N SER A 233 16.02 0.22 20.28
CA SER A 233 15.87 0.58 18.88
C SER A 233 14.50 0.12 18.33
N PRO A 234 14.01 0.72 17.22
CA PRO A 234 12.78 0.28 16.58
C PRO A 234 12.77 -1.23 16.25
N ASP A 235 13.91 -1.79 15.87
CA ASP A 235 14.04 -3.21 15.55
C ASP A 235 13.93 -4.12 16.79
N GLU A 236 14.54 -3.74 17.91
CA GLU A 236 14.39 -4.47 19.18
C GLU A 236 12.94 -4.45 19.70
N LYS A 237 12.25 -3.30 19.53
CA LYS A 237 10.84 -3.16 19.89
C LYS A 237 9.96 -4.06 19.04
N LEU A 238 10.17 -4.08 17.72
CA LEU A 238 9.46 -4.99 16.81
C LEU A 238 9.68 -6.46 17.15
N TYR A 239 10.93 -6.83 17.48
CA TYR A 239 11.25 -8.18 17.93
C TYR A 239 10.51 -8.53 19.23
N SER A 240 10.53 -7.64 20.23
CA SER A 240 9.83 -7.82 21.51
C SER A 240 8.32 -8.02 21.30
N ILE A 241 7.70 -7.19 20.46
CA ILE A 241 6.29 -7.31 20.11
C ILE A 241 6.00 -8.66 19.43
N ARG A 242 6.86 -9.11 18.49
CA ARG A 242 6.71 -10.42 17.84
C ARG A 242 6.74 -11.54 18.86
N GLN A 243 7.67 -11.52 19.81
CA GLN A 243 7.74 -12.52 20.89
C GLN A 243 6.48 -12.51 21.76
N ALA A 244 5.96 -11.32 22.10
CA ALA A 244 4.71 -11.21 22.85
C ALA A 244 3.50 -11.75 22.07
N LEU A 245 3.43 -11.49 20.76
CA LEU A 245 2.41 -12.04 19.88
C LEU A 245 2.51 -13.57 19.79
N MET A 246 3.71 -14.12 19.62
CA MET A 246 3.95 -15.58 19.58
C MET A 246 3.44 -16.31 20.82
N GLN A 247 3.65 -15.72 22.01
CA GLN A 247 3.21 -16.31 23.28
C GLN A 247 1.69 -16.25 23.46
N ARG A 248 1.05 -15.19 22.96
CA ARG A 248 -0.38 -14.91 23.19
C ARG A 248 -1.28 -15.50 22.10
N LEU A 249 -0.74 -15.77 20.93
CA LEU A 249 -1.48 -16.30 19.78
C LEU A 249 -1.45 -17.82 19.73
N PRO A 250 -2.60 -18.51 19.66
CA PRO A 250 -2.61 -19.95 19.47
C PRO A 250 -2.02 -20.32 18.10
N LYS A 251 -1.18 -21.36 18.08
CA LYS A 251 -0.57 -21.94 16.86
C LYS A 251 0.17 -20.90 16.00
N TRP A 252 1.05 -20.10 16.61
CA TRP A 252 1.99 -19.29 15.85
C TRP A 252 2.87 -20.19 14.99
N ASP A 253 2.85 -19.97 13.68
CA ASP A 253 3.70 -20.64 12.70
C ASP A 253 4.52 -19.54 12.00
N GLU A 254 5.81 -19.48 12.30
CA GLU A 254 6.74 -18.48 11.76
C GLU A 254 6.87 -18.57 10.24
N SER A 255 6.56 -19.73 9.65
CA SER A 255 6.51 -19.88 8.20
C SER A 255 5.24 -19.33 7.57
N ARG A 256 4.22 -19.00 8.40
CA ARG A 256 2.87 -18.60 7.97
C ARG A 256 2.35 -17.28 8.56
N ARG A 257 3.10 -16.65 9.46
CA ARG A 257 2.64 -15.45 10.18
C ARG A 257 3.77 -14.46 10.42
N ASP A 258 3.57 -13.22 9.94
CA ASP A 258 4.40 -12.05 10.21
C ASP A 258 3.51 -10.79 10.26
N TYR A 259 4.05 -9.60 10.46
CA TYR A 259 3.23 -8.38 10.48
C TYR A 259 2.42 -8.13 9.21
N TYR A 260 2.79 -8.69 8.05
CA TYR A 260 2.04 -8.56 6.80
C TYR A 260 0.97 -9.64 6.62
N SER A 261 0.82 -10.59 7.55
CA SER A 261 -0.23 -11.61 7.50
C SER A 261 -1.63 -10.98 7.55
N SER A 262 -2.61 -11.67 6.97
CA SER A 262 -3.98 -11.15 6.81
C SER A 262 -4.70 -10.87 8.13
N ASP A 263 -4.28 -11.49 9.22
CA ASP A 263 -4.81 -11.28 10.58
C ASP A 263 -4.13 -10.11 11.32
N LEU A 264 -2.89 -9.76 10.98
CA LEU A 264 -2.13 -8.68 11.64
C LEU A 264 -2.12 -7.38 10.82
N GLN A 265 -1.94 -7.46 9.50
CA GLN A 265 -1.82 -6.31 8.62
C GLN A 265 -2.97 -5.30 8.75
N PRO A 266 -4.26 -5.70 8.78
CA PRO A 266 -5.37 -4.76 8.87
C PRO A 266 -5.37 -3.89 10.13
N ILE A 267 -4.64 -4.30 11.18
CA ILE A 267 -4.58 -3.60 12.46
C ILE A 267 -3.65 -2.37 12.36
N TRP A 268 -2.45 -2.54 11.82
CA TRP A 268 -1.46 -1.46 11.75
C TRP A 268 -1.42 -0.75 10.40
N ARG A 269 -1.98 -1.38 9.36
CA ARG A 269 -2.03 -0.86 8.00
C ARG A 269 -3.47 -0.89 7.47
N PRO A 270 -4.27 0.17 7.73
CA PRO A 270 -5.52 0.33 7.01
C PRO A 270 -5.23 0.35 5.51
N ALA A 271 -6.10 -0.26 4.70
CA ALA A 271 -6.01 -0.19 3.24
C ALA A 271 -6.26 1.25 2.77
N THR A 272 -5.23 2.08 2.92
CA THR A 272 -5.09 3.40 2.33
C THR A 272 -3.77 3.34 1.60
N LYS A 273 -3.83 3.24 0.27
CA LYS A 273 -2.67 3.42 -0.58
C LYS A 273 -2.96 4.48 -1.61
N SER A 274 -1.87 5.14 -1.94
CA SER A 274 -1.56 6.07 -3.03
C SER A 274 -1.91 7.54 -2.88
N GLY A 275 -0.87 8.34 -3.21
CA GLY A 275 -0.77 9.80 -3.24
C GLY A 275 0.47 10.30 -2.46
N ASP A 276 1.45 10.83 -3.18
CA ASP A 276 2.79 11.23 -2.72
C ASP A 276 2.90 12.25 -1.57
N HIS A 277 4.09 12.27 -0.96
CA HIS A 277 4.73 13.33 -0.14
C HIS A 277 4.09 13.74 1.20
N GLU A 278 4.78 13.43 2.31
CA GLU A 278 4.73 14.11 3.64
C GLU A 278 3.34 14.38 4.29
N ALA A 279 2.25 13.89 3.72
CA ALA A 279 0.91 14.10 4.25
C ALA A 279 0.64 13.16 5.43
N LEU A 280 0.12 13.72 6.52
CA LEU A 280 -0.33 13.00 7.70
C LEU A 280 -1.22 11.81 7.30
N ASN A 281 -0.87 10.58 7.67
CA ASN A 281 -1.69 9.40 7.37
C ASN A 281 -3.16 9.63 7.79
N PRO A 282 -4.16 9.25 6.98
CA PRO A 282 -5.58 9.41 7.32
C PRO A 282 -5.96 8.84 8.71
N ALA A 283 -5.33 7.75 9.17
CA ALA A 283 -5.56 7.21 10.50
C ALA A 283 -5.05 8.14 11.62
N PHE A 284 -3.84 8.70 11.47
CA PHE A 284 -3.30 9.71 12.40
C PHE A 284 -4.16 10.97 12.41
N ALA A 285 -4.54 11.41 11.23
CA ALA A 285 -5.41 12.55 11.02
C ALA A 285 -6.77 12.36 11.68
N LEU A 286 -7.38 11.19 11.54
CA LEU A 286 -8.66 10.86 12.15
C LEU A 286 -8.56 10.76 13.66
N GLU A 287 -7.53 10.12 14.22
CA GLU A 287 -7.32 10.08 15.67
C GLU A 287 -7.15 11.48 16.28
N PHE A 288 -6.43 12.37 15.58
CA PHE A 288 -6.16 13.73 16.03
C PHE A 288 -7.36 14.67 15.84
N LYS A 289 -7.88 14.77 14.62
CA LYS A 289 -8.92 15.73 14.23
C LYS A 289 -10.33 15.23 14.58
N LYS A 290 -10.49 13.92 14.80
CA LYS A 290 -11.75 13.19 15.00
C LYS A 290 -12.68 13.16 13.79
N GLN A 291 -12.35 13.91 12.74
CA GLN A 291 -13.08 13.86 11.49
C GLN A 291 -12.21 14.18 10.28
N ILE A 292 -12.42 13.43 9.20
CA ILE A 292 -11.73 13.61 7.92
C ILE A 292 -12.70 13.48 6.75
N VAL A 293 -12.31 13.94 5.56
CA VAL A 293 -13.03 13.73 4.31
C VAL A 293 -12.08 13.17 3.27
N PHE A 294 -12.47 12.07 2.63
CA PHE A 294 -11.89 11.63 1.37
C PHE A 294 -12.63 12.30 0.22
N TYR A 295 -11.91 13.01 -0.64
CA TYR A 295 -12.50 13.70 -1.78
C TYR A 295 -11.72 13.44 -3.07
N GLY A 296 -12.40 13.53 -4.20
CA GLY A 296 -11.79 13.28 -5.49
C GLY A 296 -12.81 12.89 -6.56
N PRO A 297 -12.33 12.55 -7.76
CA PRO A 297 -13.18 12.10 -8.86
C PRO A 297 -13.97 10.83 -8.51
N PRO A 298 -15.11 10.56 -9.17
CA PRO A 298 -15.89 9.35 -8.91
C PRO A 298 -15.11 8.08 -9.31
N GLY A 299 -15.40 6.98 -8.61
CA GLY A 299 -14.75 5.68 -8.90
C GLY A 299 -13.31 5.53 -8.38
N THR A 300 -12.80 6.47 -7.57
CA THR A 300 -11.47 6.42 -6.93
C THR A 300 -11.43 5.66 -5.61
N GLY A 301 -12.49 4.91 -5.28
CA GLY A 301 -12.51 4.05 -4.09
C GLY A 301 -12.66 4.77 -2.75
N LYS A 302 -13.03 6.05 -2.70
CA LYS A 302 -13.25 6.85 -1.47
C LYS A 302 -14.06 6.12 -0.39
N THR A 303 -15.24 5.61 -0.76
CA THR A 303 -16.14 4.88 0.12
C THR A 303 -15.51 3.59 0.65
N TYR A 304 -14.75 2.89 -0.19
CA TYR A 304 -14.01 1.70 0.21
C TYR A 304 -12.89 2.06 1.19
N ARG A 305 -12.10 3.10 0.89
CA ARG A 305 -11.04 3.63 1.78
C ARG A 305 -11.61 4.07 3.14
N ALA A 306 -12.75 4.76 3.14
CA ALA A 306 -13.45 5.16 4.36
C ALA A 306 -13.87 3.95 5.22
N GLY A 307 -14.48 2.93 4.60
CA GLY A 307 -14.86 1.70 5.27
C GLY A 307 -13.65 0.94 5.85
N LYS A 308 -12.56 0.84 5.09
CA LYS A 308 -11.33 0.18 5.53
C LYS A 308 -10.65 0.92 6.68
N LEU A 309 -10.62 2.25 6.63
CA LEU A 309 -10.10 3.05 7.73
C LEU A 309 -10.93 2.88 9.00
N ALA A 310 -12.27 2.86 8.88
CA ALA A 310 -13.17 2.62 9.98
C ALA A 310 -12.95 1.23 10.61
N GLU A 311 -12.89 0.18 9.78
CA GLU A 311 -12.59 -1.18 10.20
C GLU A 311 -11.27 -1.26 10.98
N THR A 312 -10.19 -0.68 10.46
CA THR A 312 -8.89 -0.68 11.15
C THR A 312 -8.94 0.03 12.49
N LEU A 313 -9.65 1.16 12.58
CA LEU A 313 -9.78 1.91 13.83
C LEU A 313 -10.47 1.04 14.90
N ILE A 314 -11.57 0.38 14.55
CA ILE A 314 -12.30 -0.51 15.46
C ILE A 314 -11.43 -1.72 15.85
N ARG A 315 -10.77 -2.37 14.89
CA ARG A 315 -9.89 -3.51 15.17
C ARG A 315 -8.73 -3.13 16.09
N THR A 316 -8.12 -1.97 15.87
CA THR A 316 -7.04 -1.45 16.73
C THR A 316 -7.55 -1.16 18.14
N ALA A 317 -8.73 -0.56 18.25
CA ALA A 317 -9.34 -0.31 19.55
C ALA A 317 -9.69 -1.61 20.28
N ALA A 318 -10.22 -2.60 19.57
CA ALA A 318 -10.55 -3.91 20.14
C ALA A 318 -9.29 -4.63 20.64
N LEU A 319 -8.21 -4.59 19.87
CA LEU A 319 -6.94 -5.16 20.29
C LEU A 319 -6.43 -4.53 21.59
N ARG A 320 -6.50 -3.19 21.72
CA ARG A 320 -6.04 -2.46 22.91
C ARG A 320 -6.95 -2.70 24.12
N GLN A 321 -8.25 -2.53 23.95
CA GLN A 321 -9.21 -2.55 25.06
C GLN A 321 -9.58 -3.97 25.53
N TRP A 322 -9.61 -4.95 24.62
CA TRP A 322 -9.91 -6.34 24.96
C TRP A 322 -8.65 -7.17 25.19
N GLY A 323 -7.51 -6.70 24.68
CA GLY A 323 -6.24 -7.41 24.74
C GLY A 323 -6.09 -8.47 23.64
N VAL A 324 -4.83 -8.86 23.41
CA VAL A 324 -4.43 -9.83 22.37
C VAL A 324 -5.18 -11.16 22.48
N GLY A 325 -5.34 -11.69 23.69
CA GLY A 325 -6.00 -12.98 23.90
C GLY A 325 -7.43 -12.99 23.36
N ASP A 326 -8.27 -12.09 23.86
CA ASP A 326 -9.68 -12.01 23.46
C ASP A 326 -9.83 -11.67 21.97
N TYR A 327 -9.03 -10.72 21.47
CA TYR A 327 -9.07 -10.31 20.07
C TYR A 327 -8.83 -11.49 19.10
N PHE A 328 -7.79 -12.30 19.33
CA PHE A 328 -7.42 -13.36 18.40
C PHE A 328 -8.13 -14.69 18.66
N ASN A 329 -8.62 -14.93 19.88
CA ASN A 329 -9.39 -16.14 20.19
C ASN A 329 -10.86 -16.05 19.73
N GLU A 330 -11.38 -14.83 19.55
CA GLU A 330 -12.77 -14.59 19.16
C GLU A 330 -12.90 -13.76 17.86
N PRO A 331 -12.38 -14.23 16.71
CA PRO A 331 -12.38 -13.44 15.47
C PRO A 331 -13.78 -13.01 15.02
N LYS A 332 -14.80 -13.85 15.27
CA LYS A 332 -16.20 -13.52 14.98
C LYS A 332 -16.73 -12.37 15.85
N ALA A 333 -16.29 -12.26 17.10
CA ALA A 333 -16.69 -11.16 17.98
C ALA A 333 -16.06 -9.85 17.51
N VAL A 334 -14.82 -9.88 17.03
CA VAL A 334 -14.16 -8.72 16.43
C VAL A 334 -14.89 -8.27 15.15
N ASP A 335 -15.23 -9.21 14.26
CA ASP A 335 -15.95 -8.87 13.02
C ASP A 335 -17.34 -8.29 13.32
N GLN A 336 -18.04 -8.84 14.33
CA GLN A 336 -19.32 -8.30 14.80
C GLN A 336 -19.15 -6.90 15.40
N ALA A 337 -18.10 -6.66 16.19
CA ALA A 337 -17.82 -5.33 16.71
C ALA A 337 -17.53 -4.32 15.61
N VAL A 338 -16.77 -4.69 14.56
CA VAL A 338 -16.59 -3.83 13.39
C VAL A 338 -17.94 -3.47 12.77
N ALA A 339 -18.84 -4.44 12.60
CA ALA A 339 -20.16 -4.19 12.02
C ALA A 339 -21.04 -3.28 12.91
N ASP A 340 -21.00 -3.47 14.23
CA ASP A 340 -21.84 -2.73 15.17
C ASP A 340 -21.35 -1.29 15.43
N HIS A 341 -20.04 -1.05 15.29
CA HIS A 341 -19.40 0.23 15.61
C HIS A 341 -19.15 1.10 14.38
N VAL A 342 -19.40 0.60 13.17
CA VAL A 342 -19.31 1.37 11.93
C VAL A 342 -20.71 1.65 11.39
N THR A 343 -21.19 2.87 11.61
CA THR A 343 -22.47 3.35 11.06
C THR A 343 -22.21 4.11 9.77
N ARG A 344 -22.83 3.70 8.65
CA ARG A 344 -22.73 4.41 7.37
C ARG A 344 -24.07 5.02 6.99
N LEU A 345 -24.06 6.30 6.64
CA LEU A 345 -25.20 7.06 6.12
C LEU A 345 -24.83 7.63 4.75
N GLN A 346 -25.68 7.39 3.76
CA GLN A 346 -25.52 8.02 2.44
C GLN A 346 -26.38 9.29 2.38
N MET A 347 -25.73 10.42 2.13
CA MET A 347 -26.37 11.72 2.08
C MET A 347 -27.13 11.91 0.77
N HIS A 348 -28.27 12.60 0.86
CA HIS A 348 -29.10 12.93 -0.29
C HIS A 348 -29.81 14.28 -0.05
N PRO A 349 -30.24 15.00 -1.10
CA PRO A 349 -30.77 16.36 -0.96
C PRO A 349 -31.97 16.50 0.00
N SER A 350 -32.76 15.44 0.20
CA SER A 350 -33.87 15.43 1.16
C SER A 350 -33.48 15.09 2.60
N TYR A 351 -32.20 14.93 2.90
CA TYR A 351 -31.70 14.60 4.24
C TYR A 351 -31.34 15.89 4.96
N GLY A 352 -32.03 16.21 6.06
CA GLY A 352 -31.85 17.46 6.78
C GLY A 352 -31.73 17.28 8.30
N TYR A 353 -31.90 18.39 9.01
CA TYR A 353 -31.88 18.41 10.48
C TYR A 353 -32.87 17.42 11.13
N PRO A 354 -34.13 17.28 10.67
CA PRO A 354 -35.09 16.37 11.30
C PRO A 354 -34.68 14.89 11.27
N GLU A 355 -34.01 14.47 10.20
CA GLU A 355 -33.55 13.08 10.03
C GLU A 355 -32.25 12.81 10.82
N PHE A 356 -31.38 13.82 10.93
CA PHE A 356 -30.05 13.66 11.52
C PHE A 356 -30.00 13.98 13.01
N MET A 357 -30.64 15.07 13.44
CA MET A 357 -30.60 15.59 14.80
C MET A 357 -31.91 15.31 15.54
N VAL A 358 -32.96 16.10 15.31
CA VAL A 358 -34.26 15.92 15.95
C VAL A 358 -35.36 16.52 15.09
N GLY A 359 -36.46 15.79 14.95
CA GLY A 359 -37.57 16.18 14.09
C GLY A 359 -38.93 15.94 14.76
N LEU A 360 -39.88 16.83 14.53
CA LEU A 360 -41.27 16.62 14.91
C LEU A 360 -41.90 15.54 14.03
N ARG A 361 -42.51 14.52 14.64
CA ARG A 361 -43.27 13.48 13.94
C ARG A 361 -44.63 13.27 14.60
N LEU A 362 -45.60 12.85 13.78
CA LEU A 362 -46.90 12.45 14.28
C LEU A 362 -46.79 11.08 14.95
N ASP A 363 -47.34 10.97 16.16
CA ASP A 363 -47.52 9.69 16.83
C ASP A 363 -48.78 8.97 16.32
N ALA A 364 -49.03 7.75 16.83
CA ALA A 364 -50.16 6.93 16.43
C ALA A 364 -51.54 7.52 16.83
N ASP A 365 -51.55 8.45 17.79
CA ASP A 365 -52.74 9.08 18.35
C ASP A 365 -53.00 10.48 17.75
N GLY A 366 -52.16 10.91 16.81
CA GLY A 366 -52.27 12.20 16.12
C GLY A 366 -51.64 13.38 16.86
N GLY A 367 -50.91 13.12 17.95
CA GLY A 367 -50.05 14.09 18.62
C GLY A 367 -48.74 14.31 17.85
N THR A 368 -48.02 15.37 18.20
CA THR A 368 -46.70 15.67 17.61
C THR A 368 -45.64 15.53 18.69
N THR A 369 -44.67 14.65 18.47
CA THR A 369 -43.55 14.39 19.41
C THR A 369 -42.21 14.64 18.72
N HIS A 370 -41.21 15.04 19.49
CA HIS A 370 -39.84 15.14 19.00
C HIS A 370 -39.22 13.75 18.93
N GLN A 371 -38.78 13.36 17.74
CA GLN A 371 -38.04 12.12 17.53
C GLN A 371 -36.57 12.41 17.25
N LEU A 372 -35.70 11.75 18.00
CA LEU A 372 -34.26 11.78 17.76
C LEU A 372 -33.94 11.25 16.35
N GLY A 373 -33.01 11.92 15.68
CA GLY A 373 -32.45 11.54 14.40
C GLY A 373 -31.27 10.57 14.53
N ALA A 374 -30.55 10.36 13.44
CA ALA A 374 -29.46 9.38 13.36
C ALA A 374 -28.32 9.64 14.36
N LEU A 375 -27.86 10.88 14.52
CA LEU A 375 -26.70 11.18 15.36
C LEU A 375 -27.01 11.05 16.86
N PRO A 376 -28.09 11.64 17.42
CA PRO A 376 -28.43 11.42 18.83
C PRO A 376 -28.75 9.97 19.18
N ARG A 377 -29.36 9.21 18.26
CA ARG A 377 -29.55 7.76 18.46
C ARG A 377 -28.23 7.01 18.53
N LEU A 378 -27.26 7.34 17.66
CA LEU A 378 -25.92 6.75 17.71
C LEU A 378 -25.24 7.08 19.05
N VAL A 379 -25.25 8.34 19.48
CA VAL A 379 -24.64 8.77 20.74
C VAL A 379 -25.28 8.09 21.95
N ASN A 380 -26.61 7.95 21.98
CA ASN A 380 -27.28 7.22 23.06
C ASN A 380 -26.83 5.76 23.12
N ARG A 381 -26.72 5.08 21.97
CA ARG A 381 -26.17 3.71 21.92
C ARG A 381 -24.75 3.65 22.47
N MET A 382 -23.89 4.60 22.10
CA MET A 382 -22.51 4.68 22.61
C MET A 382 -22.47 4.85 24.14
N ARG A 383 -23.33 5.72 24.67
CA ARG A 383 -23.43 5.96 26.12
C ARG A 383 -23.87 4.70 26.85
N ASP A 384 -24.96 4.09 26.41
CA ASP A 384 -25.53 2.89 27.05
C ASP A 384 -24.53 1.72 27.00
N GLU A 385 -23.78 1.60 25.89
CA GLU A 385 -22.70 0.62 25.76
C GLU A 385 -21.55 0.89 26.73
N ARG A 386 -21.12 2.15 26.85
CA ARG A 386 -20.04 2.56 27.76
C ARG A 386 -20.41 2.35 29.22
N GLU A 387 -21.65 2.60 29.60
CA GLU A 387 -22.16 2.28 30.94
C GLU A 387 -22.13 0.78 31.24
N ARG A 388 -22.39 -0.06 30.23
CA ARG A 388 -22.40 -1.51 30.36
C ARG A 388 -21.00 -2.13 30.35
N LEU A 389 -20.09 -1.63 29.51
CA LEU A 389 -18.80 -2.26 29.22
C LEU A 389 -17.60 -1.57 29.88
N GLY A 390 -17.74 -0.33 30.36
CA GLY A 390 -16.64 0.44 30.95
C GLY A 390 -15.46 0.59 29.99
N ASP A 391 -14.26 0.26 30.46
CA ASP A 391 -13.01 0.39 29.68
C ASP A 391 -12.93 -0.57 28.46
N ARG A 392 -13.85 -1.55 28.37
CA ARG A 392 -13.96 -2.45 27.20
C ARG A 392 -14.82 -1.88 26.06
N ALA A 393 -15.41 -0.69 26.24
CA ALA A 393 -16.28 -0.05 25.26
C ALA A 393 -15.50 0.56 24.11
N LEU A 394 -15.83 0.14 22.88
CA LEU A 394 -15.11 0.54 21.69
C LEU A 394 -15.60 1.90 21.15
N PRO A 395 -14.73 2.64 20.45
CA PRO A 395 -15.15 3.84 19.73
C PRO A 395 -16.14 3.51 18.61
N HIS A 396 -16.87 4.52 18.13
CA HIS A 396 -17.75 4.39 16.97
C HIS A 396 -17.25 5.22 15.80
N VAL A 397 -17.51 4.78 14.58
CA VAL A 397 -17.21 5.52 13.34
C VAL A 397 -18.50 5.77 12.57
N LEU A 398 -18.79 7.05 12.31
CA LEU A 398 -19.87 7.50 11.45
C LEU A 398 -19.32 7.87 10.07
N ILE A 399 -19.61 7.04 9.07
CA ILE A 399 -19.29 7.33 7.67
C ILE A 399 -20.45 8.11 7.06
N LEU A 400 -20.18 9.33 6.63
CA LEU A 400 -21.11 10.16 5.85
C LEU A 400 -20.67 10.07 4.38
N ASP A 401 -21.42 9.36 3.56
CA ASP A 401 -21.11 9.15 2.15
C ASP A 401 -21.80 10.22 1.31
N GLU A 402 -21.13 10.78 0.30
CA GLU A 402 -21.64 11.88 -0.55
C GLU A 402 -21.99 13.17 0.24
N ILE A 403 -21.11 13.56 1.16
CA ILE A 403 -21.38 14.62 2.17
C ILE A 403 -21.80 15.98 1.59
N ASN A 404 -21.47 16.22 0.33
CA ASN A 404 -21.72 17.46 -0.38
C ASN A 404 -23.11 17.53 -1.04
N ARG A 405 -23.93 16.48 -0.93
CA ARG A 405 -25.31 16.44 -1.42
C ARG A 405 -26.34 17.04 -0.46
N THR A 406 -25.90 17.47 0.72
CA THR A 406 -26.70 18.09 1.78
C THR A 406 -25.93 19.27 2.37
N ASP A 407 -26.64 20.32 2.80
CA ASP A 407 -26.05 21.35 3.65
C ASP A 407 -25.79 20.78 5.06
N LEU A 408 -24.54 20.40 5.29
CA LEU A 408 -24.08 19.84 6.56
C LEU A 408 -24.19 20.85 7.71
N SER A 409 -24.04 22.15 7.48
CA SER A 409 -24.16 23.16 8.53
C SER A 409 -25.59 23.17 9.08
N THR A 410 -26.58 23.17 8.18
CA THR A 410 -27.99 23.07 8.54
C THR A 410 -28.32 21.70 9.14
N MET A 411 -27.78 20.62 8.59
CA MET A 411 -28.02 19.26 9.08
C MET A 411 -27.53 19.04 10.52
N PHE A 412 -26.33 19.52 10.87
CA PHE A 412 -25.78 19.38 12.22
C PHE A 412 -26.38 20.40 13.21
N GLY A 413 -26.85 21.55 12.73
CA GLY A 413 -27.43 22.60 13.57
C GLY A 413 -26.53 22.98 14.75
N GLU A 414 -27.05 22.87 15.97
CA GLU A 414 -26.35 23.21 17.22
C GLU A 414 -25.10 22.34 17.44
N ALA A 415 -25.15 21.07 17.00
CA ALA A 415 -24.05 20.12 17.14
C ALA A 415 -22.84 20.46 16.27
N PHE A 416 -22.99 21.37 15.29
CA PHE A 416 -21.91 21.76 14.38
C PHE A 416 -20.70 22.36 15.10
N SER A 417 -20.91 23.06 16.23
CA SER A 417 -19.81 23.58 17.05
C SER A 417 -19.13 22.49 17.87
N ALA A 418 -19.87 21.47 18.31
CA ALA A 418 -19.35 20.35 19.11
C ALA A 418 -18.52 19.34 18.29
N MET A 419 -18.48 19.49 16.96
CA MET A 419 -17.60 18.67 16.12
C MET A 419 -16.11 18.97 16.36
N GLU A 420 -15.78 20.20 16.76
CA GLU A 420 -14.38 20.58 17.03
C GLU A 420 -13.81 19.72 18.17
N ARG A 421 -12.58 19.22 17.99
CA ARG A 421 -11.96 18.25 18.91
C ARG A 421 -12.01 18.70 20.37
N ASP A 422 -11.74 19.97 20.62
CA ASP A 422 -11.68 20.64 21.93
C ASP A 422 -13.06 20.96 22.52
N LYS A 423 -14.14 20.77 21.75
CA LYS A 423 -15.54 21.01 22.14
C LYS A 423 -16.37 19.74 22.23
N ARG A 424 -15.75 18.58 21.99
CA ARG A 424 -16.35 17.27 22.28
C ARG A 424 -16.49 17.08 23.78
N ASP A 425 -17.33 16.14 24.17
CA ASP A 425 -17.73 15.90 25.56
C ASP A 425 -18.31 17.15 26.26
N THR A 426 -18.79 18.13 25.48
CA THR A 426 -19.48 19.31 25.99
C THR A 426 -20.98 19.16 25.75
N GLU A 427 -21.77 19.32 26.80
CA GLU A 427 -23.22 19.23 26.75
C GLU A 427 -23.81 20.45 26.04
N LEU A 428 -24.75 20.21 25.14
CA LEU A 428 -25.50 21.23 24.41
C LEU A 428 -27.00 20.91 24.48
N GLU A 429 -27.81 21.96 24.57
CA GLU A 429 -29.27 21.86 24.56
C GLU A 429 -29.74 21.91 23.11
N LEU A 430 -30.50 20.90 22.68
CA LEU A 430 -31.18 20.92 21.38
C LEU A 430 -32.45 21.77 21.51
N PHE A 431 -32.88 22.40 20.42
CA PHE A 431 -34.17 23.07 20.36
C PHE A 431 -35.33 22.06 20.22
N ALA A 432 -35.43 21.14 21.18
CA ALA A 432 -36.43 20.09 21.28
C ALA A 432 -36.61 19.66 22.74
N GLU A 433 -37.81 19.22 23.07
CA GLU A 433 -38.21 18.72 24.39
C GLU A 433 -38.61 17.24 24.29
N ASP A 434 -38.37 16.47 25.34
CA ASP A 434 -38.89 15.10 25.46
C ASP A 434 -40.40 15.09 25.78
N ASP A 435 -40.97 13.90 25.95
CA ASP A 435 -42.41 13.72 26.19
C ASP A 435 -42.88 14.34 27.52
N ASP A 436 -41.96 14.62 28.45
CA ASP A 436 -42.23 15.27 29.74
C ASP A 436 -42.02 16.80 29.69
N GLY A 437 -41.69 17.36 28.52
CA GLY A 437 -41.42 18.79 28.33
C GLY A 437 -40.04 19.22 28.82
N VAL A 438 -39.10 18.28 28.98
CA VAL A 438 -37.73 18.58 29.41
C VAL A 438 -36.84 18.79 28.18
N PRO A 439 -36.03 19.87 28.13
CA PRO A 439 -35.12 20.09 27.02
C PRO A 439 -34.17 18.91 26.79
N ILE A 440 -34.10 18.45 25.54
CA ILE A 440 -33.24 17.35 25.15
C ILE A 440 -31.79 17.84 25.15
N ARG A 441 -30.96 17.21 25.98
CA ARG A 441 -29.51 17.46 26.02
C ARG A 441 -28.77 16.48 25.14
N PHE A 442 -27.77 16.98 24.45
CA PHE A 442 -26.94 16.23 23.51
C PHE A 442 -25.45 16.54 23.73
N MET A 443 -24.59 15.63 23.33
CA MET A 443 -23.14 15.76 23.44
C MET A 443 -22.51 14.90 22.36
N ILE A 444 -21.45 15.38 21.70
CA ILE A 444 -20.65 14.54 20.80
C ILE A 444 -19.51 13.89 21.60
N PRO A 445 -19.49 12.55 21.74
CA PRO A 445 -18.42 11.86 22.46
C PRO A 445 -17.04 12.04 21.81
N ALA A 446 -15.97 12.09 22.61
CA ALA A 446 -14.59 12.17 22.11
C ALA A 446 -14.14 10.94 21.28
N ASP A 447 -14.81 9.80 21.48
CA ASP A 447 -14.58 8.51 20.82
C ASP A 447 -15.50 8.26 19.61
N LEU A 448 -16.28 9.25 19.16
CA LEU A 448 -17.02 9.21 17.89
C LEU A 448 -16.18 9.76 16.73
N TYR A 449 -15.77 8.93 15.79
CA TYR A 449 -15.03 9.37 14.61
C TYR A 449 -15.98 9.61 13.43
N ILE A 450 -15.73 10.64 12.62
CA ILE A 450 -16.56 10.93 11.43
C ILE A 450 -15.69 10.88 10.17
N ILE A 451 -16.08 10.08 9.20
CA ILE A 451 -15.40 9.99 7.90
C ILE A 451 -16.37 10.41 6.81
N GLY A 452 -16.07 11.51 6.13
CA GLY A 452 -16.80 11.96 4.95
C GLY A 452 -16.24 11.37 3.66
N THR A 453 -17.08 11.16 2.66
CA THR A 453 -16.67 11.00 1.27
C THR A 453 -17.32 12.08 0.40
N MET A 454 -16.60 12.56 -0.61
CA MET A 454 -17.07 13.64 -1.47
C MET A 454 -16.68 13.41 -2.94
N ASN A 455 -17.66 13.42 -3.84
CA ASN A 455 -17.41 13.52 -5.28
C ASN A 455 -17.33 14.98 -5.70
N GLU A 456 -16.29 15.39 -6.43
CA GLU A 456 -16.07 16.80 -6.76
C GLU A 456 -16.96 17.33 -7.88
N ILE A 457 -17.45 16.45 -8.76
CA ILE A 457 -18.12 16.83 -10.01
C ILE A 457 -19.65 16.70 -9.98
N ASP A 458 -20.24 16.31 -8.85
CA ASP A 458 -21.70 16.17 -8.77
C ASP A 458 -22.38 17.53 -9.00
N GLN A 459 -23.34 17.58 -9.93
CA GLN A 459 -24.01 18.83 -10.32
C GLN A 459 -25.04 19.34 -9.28
N SER A 460 -25.33 18.53 -8.25
CA SER A 460 -26.30 18.82 -7.18
C SER A 460 -25.62 19.21 -5.85
N VAL A 461 -24.44 19.81 -5.93
CA VAL A 461 -23.57 20.03 -4.77
C VAL A 461 -23.87 21.37 -4.10
N GLU A 462 -24.17 21.31 -2.81
CA GLU A 462 -24.21 22.50 -1.96
C GLU A 462 -22.78 23.03 -1.75
N ALA A 463 -22.62 24.35 -1.80
CA ALA A 463 -21.32 24.96 -1.58
C ALA A 463 -20.88 24.71 -0.13
N LEU A 464 -19.82 23.91 0.04
CA LEU A 464 -19.31 23.61 1.38
C LEU A 464 -18.76 24.88 2.04
N ASP A 465 -19.35 25.27 3.17
CA ASP A 465 -18.94 26.44 3.94
C ASP A 465 -17.47 26.30 4.42
N PHE A 466 -16.75 27.42 4.44
CA PHE A 466 -15.41 27.56 5.01
C PHE A 466 -15.36 27.09 6.47
N ALA A 467 -16.44 27.34 7.23
CA ALA A 467 -16.57 26.84 8.59
C ALA A 467 -16.57 25.30 8.67
N LEU A 468 -17.03 24.61 7.64
CA LEU A 468 -16.98 23.17 7.59
C LEU A 468 -15.59 22.67 7.21
N ARG A 469 -14.96 23.30 6.21
CA ARG A 469 -13.62 22.93 5.77
C ARG A 469 -12.60 22.93 6.91
N ARG A 470 -12.64 23.90 7.84
CA ARG A 470 -11.73 23.94 9.00
C ARG A 470 -11.92 22.82 10.03
N ARG A 471 -13.10 22.20 10.06
CA ARG A 471 -13.47 21.16 11.04
C ARG A 471 -13.01 19.78 10.61
N PHE A 472 -12.81 19.55 9.32
CA PHE A 472 -12.31 18.30 8.75
C PHE A 472 -10.85 18.44 8.28
N PHE A 473 -10.12 17.33 8.25
CA PHE A 473 -8.96 17.21 7.38
C PHE A 473 -9.36 16.57 6.05
N TRP A 474 -8.76 17.04 4.97
CA TRP A 474 -9.16 16.73 3.60
C TRP A 474 -8.07 15.90 2.94
N PHE A 475 -8.46 14.73 2.43
CA PHE A 475 -7.57 13.79 1.77
C PHE A 475 -8.03 13.57 0.33
N ALA A 476 -7.21 14.02 -0.61
CA ALA A 476 -7.43 13.75 -2.02
C ALA A 476 -7.27 12.24 -2.29
N THR A 477 -8.15 11.70 -3.13
CA THR A 477 -8.08 10.34 -3.66
C THR A 477 -8.07 10.41 -5.19
N PRO A 478 -6.92 10.74 -5.80
CA PRO A 478 -6.79 10.77 -7.25
C PRO A 478 -6.84 9.35 -7.84
N TYR A 479 -6.83 9.26 -9.16
CA TYR A 479 -6.54 8.00 -9.83
C TYR A 479 -5.15 7.48 -9.42
N ASP A 480 -5.04 6.16 -9.25
CA ASP A 480 -3.80 5.50 -8.95
C ASP A 480 -3.74 4.12 -9.63
N GLU A 481 -2.57 3.81 -10.19
CA GLU A 481 -2.35 2.57 -10.92
C GLU A 481 -2.35 1.35 -9.96
N GLU A 482 -1.83 1.47 -8.73
CA GLU A 482 -1.82 0.34 -7.79
C GLU A 482 -3.24 -0.07 -7.37
N ASP A 483 -4.12 0.91 -7.15
CA ASP A 483 -5.54 0.67 -6.89
C ASP A 483 -6.21 -0.04 -8.07
N LEU A 484 -5.90 0.37 -9.30
CA LEU A 484 -6.38 -0.28 -10.52
C LEU A 484 -5.94 -1.75 -10.60
N PHE A 485 -4.66 -2.02 -10.38
CA PHE A 485 -4.14 -3.39 -10.37
C PHE A 485 -4.78 -4.25 -9.30
N SER A 486 -4.97 -3.70 -8.10
CA SER A 486 -5.61 -4.40 -6.99
C SER A 486 -7.07 -4.77 -7.33
N ILE A 487 -7.80 -3.86 -7.97
CA ILE A 487 -9.17 -4.12 -8.46
C ILE A 487 -9.16 -5.21 -9.53
N TRP A 488 -8.25 -5.11 -10.51
CA TRP A 488 -8.15 -6.12 -11.57
C TRP A 488 -7.80 -7.48 -11.05
N GLU A 489 -6.82 -7.60 -10.14
CA GLU A 489 -6.39 -8.88 -9.57
C GLU A 489 -7.54 -9.54 -8.79
N ALA A 490 -8.22 -8.77 -7.93
CA ALA A 490 -9.37 -9.27 -7.17
C ALA A 490 -10.49 -9.77 -8.09
N GLN A 491 -10.86 -8.97 -9.11
CA GLN A 491 -11.87 -9.36 -10.07
C GLN A 491 -11.42 -10.49 -11.01
N TRP A 492 -10.11 -10.64 -11.24
CA TRP A 492 -9.57 -11.71 -12.07
C TRP A 492 -9.95 -13.08 -11.54
N HIS A 493 -9.84 -13.23 -10.21
CA HIS A 493 -10.21 -14.44 -9.49
C HIS A 493 -11.73 -14.63 -9.45
N GLU A 494 -12.48 -13.58 -9.14
CA GLU A 494 -13.95 -13.63 -9.07
C GLU A 494 -14.57 -14.03 -10.42
N GLN A 495 -14.08 -13.43 -11.52
CA GLN A 495 -14.58 -13.67 -12.87
C GLN A 495 -14.02 -14.95 -13.50
N SER A 496 -13.20 -15.72 -12.77
CA SER A 496 -12.59 -16.97 -13.23
C SER A 496 -11.91 -16.83 -14.60
N VAL A 497 -11.14 -15.75 -14.77
CA VAL A 497 -10.48 -15.46 -16.05
C VAL A 497 -9.49 -16.57 -16.38
N VAL A 498 -9.66 -17.19 -17.55
CA VAL A 498 -8.87 -18.37 -17.98
C VAL A 498 -7.41 -18.03 -18.26
N LEU A 499 -7.10 -16.75 -18.50
CA LEU A 499 -5.75 -16.26 -18.74
C LEU A 499 -4.98 -16.18 -17.41
N ASP A 500 -3.75 -16.68 -17.42
CA ASP A 500 -2.84 -16.58 -16.28
C ASP A 500 -2.47 -15.11 -16.00
N TRP A 501 -2.56 -14.69 -14.74
CA TRP A 501 -2.27 -13.32 -14.32
C TRP A 501 -0.83 -12.90 -14.64
N GLY A 502 0.16 -13.77 -14.40
CA GLY A 502 1.56 -13.47 -14.68
C GLY A 502 1.83 -13.21 -16.17
N LYS A 503 1.09 -13.88 -17.06
CA LYS A 503 1.13 -13.59 -18.51
C LYS A 503 0.29 -12.37 -18.91
N ALA A 504 -0.67 -11.99 -18.08
CA ALA A 504 -1.53 -10.83 -18.27
C ALA A 504 -0.87 -9.51 -17.82
N ALA A 505 0.00 -9.58 -16.82
CA ALA A 505 0.57 -8.39 -16.17
C ALA A 505 1.24 -7.40 -17.15
N PRO A 506 2.08 -7.82 -18.12
CA PRO A 506 2.78 -6.85 -18.99
C PRO A 506 1.85 -5.97 -19.85
N GLN A 507 0.78 -6.51 -20.46
CA GLN A 507 -0.15 -5.65 -21.23
C GLN A 507 -1.09 -4.87 -20.31
N LEU A 508 -1.34 -5.35 -19.09
CA LEU A 508 -2.09 -4.58 -18.09
C LEU A 508 -1.28 -3.36 -17.62
N GLU A 509 0.05 -3.48 -17.48
CA GLU A 509 0.96 -2.36 -17.24
C GLU A 509 0.96 -1.36 -18.40
N GLU A 510 1.05 -1.84 -19.64
CA GLU A 510 0.89 -0.99 -20.82
C GLU A 510 -0.45 -0.24 -20.82
N LEU A 511 -1.55 -0.93 -20.47
CA LEU A 511 -2.89 -0.32 -20.40
C LEU A 511 -3.00 0.69 -19.25
N ALA A 512 -2.46 0.39 -18.07
CA ALA A 512 -2.43 1.31 -16.93
C ALA A 512 -1.73 2.63 -17.32
N GLY A 513 -0.59 2.55 -18.02
CA GLY A 513 0.09 3.72 -18.57
C GLY A 513 -0.75 4.50 -19.59
N SER A 514 -1.53 3.82 -20.45
CA SER A 514 -2.50 4.49 -21.34
C SER A 514 -3.63 5.17 -20.58
N ILE A 515 -4.12 4.58 -19.47
CA ILE A 515 -5.13 5.17 -18.60
C ILE A 515 -4.58 6.42 -17.89
N SER A 516 -3.34 6.39 -17.41
CA SER A 516 -2.68 7.54 -16.81
C SER A 516 -2.56 8.70 -17.79
N LYS A 517 -2.21 8.42 -19.06
CA LYS A 517 -2.21 9.43 -20.14
C LYS A 517 -3.61 9.96 -20.46
N LEU A 518 -4.62 9.07 -20.45
CA LEU A 518 -6.02 9.45 -20.63
C LEU A 518 -6.47 10.43 -19.53
N ASN A 519 -6.20 10.11 -18.27
CA ASN A 519 -6.55 10.95 -17.12
C ASN A 519 -5.80 12.29 -17.13
N ALA A 520 -4.48 12.28 -17.39
CA ALA A 520 -3.71 13.51 -17.56
C ALA A 520 -4.33 14.41 -18.65
N ARG A 521 -4.73 13.81 -19.78
CA ARG A 521 -5.39 14.56 -20.85
C ARG A 521 -6.74 15.13 -20.42
N ILE A 522 -7.54 14.37 -19.67
CA ILE A 522 -8.82 14.86 -19.12
C ILE A 522 -8.59 16.06 -18.21
N GLY A 523 -7.60 15.99 -17.32
CA GLY A 523 -7.22 17.09 -16.42
C GLY A 523 -6.78 18.36 -17.16
N ASP A 524 -6.17 18.21 -18.34
CA ASP A 524 -5.68 19.32 -19.18
C ASP A 524 -6.73 19.91 -20.16
N LEU A 525 -7.94 19.35 -20.24
CA LEU A 525 -8.98 19.87 -21.13
C LEU A 525 -9.56 21.18 -20.58
N SER A 526 -9.65 22.21 -21.42
CA SER A 526 -10.15 23.54 -21.01
C SER A 526 -11.59 23.55 -20.49
N GLU A 527 -12.42 22.60 -20.95
CA GLU A 527 -13.81 22.46 -20.49
C GLU A 527 -13.95 21.56 -19.25
N LEU A 528 -12.88 20.86 -18.86
CA LEU A 528 -12.82 19.96 -17.71
C LEU A 528 -11.68 20.39 -16.77
N GLY A 529 -11.31 19.52 -15.85
CA GLY A 529 -10.25 19.72 -14.88
C GLY A 529 -9.87 18.40 -14.20
N PRO A 530 -8.87 18.39 -13.31
CA PRO A 530 -8.43 17.19 -12.60
C PRO A 530 -9.55 16.46 -11.83
N GLU A 531 -10.58 17.18 -11.38
CA GLU A 531 -11.74 16.63 -10.71
C GLU A 531 -12.59 15.69 -11.59
N TYR A 532 -12.44 15.78 -12.93
CA TYR A 532 -13.14 14.96 -13.92
C TYR A 532 -12.35 13.70 -14.34
N GLU A 533 -11.16 13.46 -13.78
CA GLU A 533 -10.42 12.24 -14.01
C GLU A 533 -11.26 10.98 -13.72
N LEU A 534 -10.99 9.89 -14.42
CA LEU A 534 -11.68 8.64 -14.19
C LEU A 534 -10.96 7.84 -13.11
N GLY A 535 -11.68 7.49 -12.05
CA GLY A 535 -11.15 6.64 -11.01
C GLY A 535 -10.97 5.17 -11.44
N ALA A 536 -10.10 4.45 -10.73
CA ALA A 536 -9.72 3.06 -11.02
C ALA A 536 -10.92 2.10 -11.18
N ALA A 537 -12.01 2.31 -10.44
CA ALA A 537 -13.19 1.45 -10.51
C ALA A 537 -13.89 1.48 -11.88
N VAL A 538 -13.80 2.59 -12.64
CA VAL A 538 -14.36 2.69 -14.00
C VAL A 538 -13.71 1.69 -14.95
N PHE A 539 -12.42 1.42 -14.73
CA PHE A 539 -11.65 0.46 -15.52
C PHE A 539 -11.74 -0.97 -14.97
N GLY A 540 -12.36 -1.13 -13.80
CA GLY A 540 -12.49 -2.39 -13.09
C GLY A 540 -13.21 -3.48 -13.87
N ASP A 541 -14.11 -3.13 -14.80
CA ASP A 541 -14.89 -4.09 -15.61
C ASP A 541 -14.06 -4.91 -16.60
N LEU A 542 -12.77 -4.60 -16.78
CA LEU A 542 -11.92 -5.28 -17.75
C LEU A 542 -11.89 -6.82 -17.56
N PRO A 543 -11.63 -7.39 -16.36
CA PRO A 543 -11.58 -8.84 -16.16
C PRO A 543 -12.89 -9.54 -16.51
N TYR A 544 -14.04 -8.89 -16.34
CA TYR A 544 -15.33 -9.42 -16.81
C TYR A 544 -15.35 -9.58 -18.33
N PHE A 545 -14.94 -8.55 -19.09
CA PHE A 545 -14.88 -8.62 -20.56
C PHE A 545 -13.87 -9.65 -21.05
N LEU A 546 -12.73 -9.76 -20.35
CA LEU A 546 -11.70 -10.76 -20.63
C LEU A 546 -12.25 -12.19 -20.39
N GLY A 547 -12.81 -12.46 -19.21
CA GLY A 547 -13.40 -13.75 -18.85
C GLY A 547 -14.48 -14.19 -19.84
N ARG A 548 -15.38 -13.28 -20.23
CA ARG A 548 -16.44 -13.56 -21.20
C ARG A 548 -15.90 -13.91 -22.58
N GLN A 549 -14.92 -13.15 -23.08
CA GLN A 549 -14.39 -13.32 -24.43
C GLN A 549 -13.63 -14.64 -24.62
N TRP A 550 -12.97 -15.16 -23.57
CA TRP A 550 -12.15 -16.37 -23.64
C TRP A 550 -12.69 -17.59 -22.89
N SER A 551 -13.85 -17.49 -22.25
CA SER A 551 -14.57 -18.59 -21.59
C SER A 551 -14.66 -19.89 -22.40
N ASN A 552 -14.82 -19.80 -23.73
CA ASN A 552 -15.06 -20.96 -24.62
C ASN A 552 -13.98 -21.20 -25.70
N LYS A 553 -12.88 -20.43 -25.74
CA LYS A 553 -11.91 -20.51 -26.85
C LYS A 553 -10.64 -21.27 -26.44
N ARG A 554 -10.60 -22.59 -26.72
CA ARG A 554 -9.41 -23.46 -26.62
C ARG A 554 -8.22 -23.02 -27.50
N HIS A 555 -8.37 -22.04 -28.41
CA HIS A 555 -7.38 -21.72 -29.45
C HIS A 555 -6.70 -20.33 -29.32
N GLY A 556 -7.03 -19.53 -28.31
CA GLY A 556 -6.34 -18.23 -28.09
C GLY A 556 -5.06 -18.32 -27.24
N ARG A 557 -4.73 -19.50 -26.70
CA ARG A 557 -3.75 -19.67 -25.62
C ARG A 557 -2.28 -19.46 -26.00
N ALA A 558 -1.93 -19.38 -27.28
CA ALA A 558 -0.54 -19.52 -27.72
C ALA A 558 0.20 -18.21 -28.04
N SER A 559 -0.49 -17.12 -28.40
CA SER A 559 0.20 -15.91 -28.88
C SER A 559 0.50 -14.87 -27.79
N GLY A 560 -0.05 -15.04 -26.57
CA GLY A 560 0.13 -14.08 -25.48
C GLY A 560 -0.58 -12.73 -25.69
N LYS A 561 -1.49 -12.61 -26.68
CA LYS A 561 -2.14 -11.35 -27.07
C LYS A 561 -3.62 -11.33 -26.70
N TYR A 562 -4.05 -10.39 -25.85
CA TYR A 562 -5.41 -10.35 -25.30
C TYR A 562 -6.03 -8.94 -25.23
N LEU A 563 -5.25 -7.88 -25.07
CA LEU A 563 -5.75 -6.50 -25.21
C LEU A 563 -5.56 -5.94 -26.61
N TRP A 564 -4.41 -6.24 -27.25
CA TRP A 564 -4.09 -5.83 -28.61
C TRP A 564 -3.70 -7.03 -29.48
N ASP A 565 -3.92 -6.93 -30.79
CA ASP A 565 -3.56 -7.96 -31.77
C ASP A 565 -2.12 -7.84 -32.29
N ALA A 566 -1.78 -8.58 -33.36
CA ALA A 566 -0.43 -8.56 -33.93
C ALA A 566 -0.06 -7.28 -34.70
N LYS A 567 -1.03 -6.42 -34.97
CA LYS A 567 -0.89 -5.12 -35.64
C LYS A 567 -1.21 -3.98 -34.67
N ASP A 568 -1.08 -4.27 -33.36
CA ASP A 568 -1.38 -3.36 -32.25
C ASP A 568 -2.80 -2.78 -32.29
N GLN A 569 -3.75 -3.50 -32.91
CA GLN A 569 -5.15 -3.09 -32.92
C GLN A 569 -5.88 -3.57 -31.67
N PRO A 570 -6.75 -2.74 -31.07
CA PRO A 570 -7.47 -3.11 -29.86
C PRO A 570 -8.44 -4.27 -30.12
N LEU A 571 -8.42 -5.25 -29.23
CA LEU A 571 -9.29 -6.42 -29.25
C LEU A 571 -10.64 -6.14 -28.58
N ALA A 572 -11.58 -7.07 -28.74
CA ALA A 572 -12.97 -6.91 -28.29
C ALA A 572 -13.13 -6.52 -26.81
N PRO A 573 -12.35 -7.06 -25.85
CA PRO A 573 -12.49 -6.68 -24.44
C PRO A 573 -12.17 -5.21 -24.18
N LEU A 574 -11.07 -4.72 -24.75
CA LEU A 574 -10.66 -3.33 -24.59
C LEU A 574 -11.65 -2.36 -25.28
N ARG A 575 -12.17 -2.74 -26.46
CA ARG A 575 -13.26 -1.99 -27.13
C ARG A 575 -14.55 -1.98 -26.31
N SER A 576 -14.86 -3.07 -25.63
CA SER A 576 -16.06 -3.19 -24.78
C SER A 576 -15.92 -2.32 -23.54
N LEU A 577 -14.74 -2.31 -22.91
CA LEU A 577 -14.43 -1.42 -21.79
C LEU A 577 -14.65 0.05 -22.17
N TRP A 578 -14.11 0.47 -23.33
CA TRP A 578 -14.34 1.82 -23.83
C TRP A 578 -15.83 2.11 -24.04
N ALA A 579 -16.50 1.30 -24.87
CA ALA A 579 -17.85 1.60 -25.32
C ALA A 579 -18.90 1.53 -24.20
N LEU A 580 -18.70 0.67 -23.20
CA LEU A 580 -19.72 0.38 -22.17
C LEU A 580 -19.44 1.05 -20.82
N SER A 581 -18.17 1.20 -20.43
CA SER A 581 -17.82 1.72 -19.09
C SER A 581 -17.29 3.15 -19.15
N ILE A 582 -16.50 3.52 -20.16
CA ILE A 582 -15.77 4.79 -20.20
C ILE A 582 -16.48 5.86 -21.04
N GLN A 583 -16.82 5.53 -22.29
CA GLN A 583 -17.41 6.45 -23.24
C GLN A 583 -18.70 7.09 -22.72
N PRO A 584 -19.65 6.37 -22.09
CA PRO A 584 -20.87 6.99 -21.58
C PRO A 584 -20.61 8.09 -20.53
N VAL A 585 -19.62 7.88 -19.66
CA VAL A 585 -19.25 8.83 -18.60
C VAL A 585 -18.62 10.08 -19.21
N LEU A 586 -17.60 9.92 -20.05
CA LEU A 586 -16.94 11.05 -20.72
C LEU A 586 -17.89 11.81 -21.64
N ALA A 587 -18.80 11.10 -22.31
CA ALA A 587 -19.79 11.72 -23.15
C ALA A 587 -20.76 12.59 -22.34
N GLN A 588 -21.02 12.27 -21.08
CA GLN A 588 -21.80 13.10 -20.17
C GLN A 588 -20.99 14.31 -19.68
N TYR A 589 -19.71 14.14 -19.33
CA TYR A 589 -18.85 15.25 -18.93
C TYR A 589 -18.73 16.30 -20.04
N LEU A 590 -18.63 15.85 -21.29
CA LEU A 590 -18.53 16.70 -22.47
C LEU A 590 -19.89 17.08 -23.08
N ALA A 591 -21.01 16.88 -22.37
CA ALA A 591 -22.35 17.13 -22.93
C ALA A 591 -22.56 18.59 -23.36
N GLY A 592 -21.87 19.55 -22.73
CA GLY A 592 -21.90 20.97 -23.07
C GLY A 592 -20.80 21.45 -24.02
N SER A 593 -19.91 20.56 -24.48
CA SER A 593 -18.78 20.94 -25.35
C SER A 593 -19.17 20.90 -26.83
N ASP A 594 -18.86 21.98 -27.56
CA ASP A 594 -18.99 22.04 -29.02
C ASP A 594 -18.00 21.10 -29.75
N ARG A 595 -16.94 20.66 -29.05
CA ARG A 595 -15.90 19.74 -29.55
C ARG A 595 -16.05 18.31 -29.05
N ARG A 596 -17.21 17.97 -28.46
CA ARG A 596 -17.48 16.66 -27.85
C ARG A 596 -17.05 15.45 -28.70
N ALA A 597 -17.41 15.43 -29.99
CA ALA A 597 -17.07 14.30 -30.86
C ALA A 597 -15.56 14.19 -31.15
N GLU A 598 -14.89 15.33 -31.32
CA GLU A 598 -13.45 15.40 -31.54
C GLU A 598 -12.68 14.96 -30.28
N GLN A 599 -13.06 15.49 -29.12
CA GLN A 599 -12.47 15.19 -27.82
C GLN A 599 -12.67 13.72 -27.44
N LEU A 600 -13.88 13.17 -27.60
CA LEU A 600 -14.13 11.74 -27.37
C LEU A 600 -13.27 10.86 -28.28
N GLY A 601 -13.10 11.24 -29.55
CA GLY A 601 -12.24 10.49 -30.48
C GLY A 601 -10.74 10.63 -30.18
N GLU A 602 -10.30 11.73 -29.57
CA GLU A 602 -8.94 11.87 -29.04
C GLU A 602 -8.71 10.95 -27.83
N LEU A 603 -9.61 11.02 -26.84
CA LEU A 603 -9.57 10.21 -25.63
C LEU A 603 -9.67 8.70 -25.94
N GLU A 604 -10.52 8.32 -26.91
CA GLU A 604 -10.62 6.93 -27.38
C GLU A 604 -9.27 6.43 -27.91
N ARG A 605 -8.59 7.25 -28.72
CA ARG A 605 -7.30 6.88 -29.31
C ARG A 605 -6.22 6.71 -28.26
N LEU A 606 -6.20 7.55 -27.22
CA LEU A 606 -5.24 7.45 -26.13
C LEU A 606 -5.36 6.13 -25.37
N LEU A 607 -6.58 5.64 -25.12
CA LEU A 607 -6.79 4.38 -24.44
C LEU A 607 -6.57 3.16 -25.36
N LEU A 608 -7.11 3.21 -26.58
CA LEU A 608 -7.18 2.04 -27.46
C LEU A 608 -5.88 1.78 -28.24
N THR A 609 -5.03 2.80 -28.41
CA THR A 609 -3.75 2.64 -29.12
C THR A 609 -2.72 2.07 -28.17
N ARG A 610 -2.07 0.97 -28.57
CA ARG A 610 -1.00 0.39 -27.76
C ARG A 610 0.18 1.37 -27.64
N PRO A 611 0.74 1.58 -26.44
CA PRO A 611 1.95 2.37 -26.29
C PRO A 611 3.07 1.80 -27.16
N THR A 612 3.69 2.62 -28.00
CA THR A 612 4.95 2.25 -28.66
C THR A 612 6.05 2.32 -27.60
N SER A 613 6.67 1.17 -27.33
CA SER A 613 7.83 1.01 -26.44
C SER A 613 9.01 1.87 -26.86
#